data_AF-A0A0D2Y2I1-F1
#
_entry.id   AF-A0A0D2Y2I1-F1
#
_cell.length_a   1.000
_cell.length_b   1.000
_cell.length_c   1.000
_cell.angle_alpha   90.00
_cell.angle_beta   90.00
_cell.angle_gamma   90.00
#
_symmetry.space_group_name_H-M   'P 1'
#
loop_
_entity.id
_entity.type
_entity.pdbx_description
1 polymer ?
#
loop_
_entity_poly.entity_id
_entity_poly.type
_entity_poly.pdbx_seq_one_letter_code
_entity_poly.pdbx_strand_id
1 'polypeptide(L)'
;MDPQTSIEESAAAITEVNLKAFNIEAFTLLGIALLVTALRSCVRIRTVGCRNLWADDYLVILATGIYVIETGLAYSVGNIAQGLANNSMTDEQRASLQPQDHEYQLRIIGSKIQIALWATYSSLLWILKAAMCTFYYRLTKDLQGHRIRVIIGFGLIISSFVVVQMNLLLSCRPFDHWWQIFPDPGAFCHAAISPALIWTCLAFNLATDFYLIMIPMPMLWKAAMPWPQKVGLIALFSCGLFVTMAAILRVVLLVSVSIPQPISPTTCI
;
A
#
# COMPACT_ATOMS: atom_id res chain seq x y z
N MET A 1 37.80 20.14 -15.56
CA MET A 1 36.63 19.84 -14.72
C MET A 1 35.66 19.16 -15.65
N ASP A 2 35.58 17.84 -15.58
CA ASP A 2 34.92 17.04 -16.61
C ASP A 2 33.40 17.23 -16.53
N PRO A 3 32.70 17.48 -17.65
CA PRO A 3 31.25 17.71 -17.64
C PRO A 3 30.42 16.53 -17.10
N GLN A 4 30.98 15.32 -17.09
CA GLN A 4 30.33 14.11 -16.64
C GLN A 4 30.27 14.02 -15.10
N THR A 5 31.35 14.43 -14.42
CA THR A 5 31.41 14.37 -12.95
C THR A 5 30.43 15.36 -12.31
N SER A 6 30.23 16.54 -12.91
CA SER A 6 29.27 17.52 -12.40
C SER A 6 27.80 17.09 -12.56
N ILE A 7 27.48 16.31 -13.60
CA ILE A 7 26.14 15.76 -13.84
C ILE A 7 25.85 14.64 -12.83
N GLU A 8 26.80 13.72 -12.60
CA GLU A 8 26.67 12.62 -11.63
C GLU A 8 26.52 13.15 -10.20
N GLU A 9 27.32 14.14 -9.80
CA GLU A 9 27.21 14.81 -8.50
C GLU A 9 25.83 15.48 -8.32
N SER A 10 25.32 16.12 -9.37
CA SER A 10 23.99 16.76 -9.34
C SER A 10 22.86 15.73 -9.21
N ALA A 11 22.95 14.58 -9.90
CA ALA A 11 21.97 13.51 -9.83
C ALA A 11 21.95 12.82 -8.45
N ALA A 12 23.12 12.60 -7.86
CA ALA A 12 23.23 12.05 -6.51
C ALA A 12 22.62 12.99 -5.46
N ALA A 13 22.90 14.30 -5.55
CA ALA A 13 22.32 15.31 -4.66
C ALA A 13 20.79 15.37 -4.76
N ILE A 14 20.23 15.33 -5.97
CA ILE A 14 18.77 15.31 -6.18
C ILE A 14 18.14 14.05 -5.55
N THR A 15 18.78 12.89 -5.72
CA THR A 15 18.31 11.63 -5.15
C THR A 15 18.30 11.69 -3.62
N GLU A 16 19.34 12.23 -3.00
CA GLU A 16 19.41 12.40 -1.55
C GLU A 16 18.32 13.35 -1.03
N VAL A 17 18.07 14.46 -1.72
CA VAL A 17 16.99 15.41 -1.37
C VAL A 17 15.62 14.74 -1.42
N ASN A 18 15.35 13.98 -2.49
CA ASN A 18 14.08 13.26 -2.66
C ASN A 18 13.89 12.19 -1.58
N LEU A 19 14.94 11.45 -1.24
CA LEU A 19 14.91 10.46 -0.16
C LEU A 19 14.64 11.11 1.20
N LYS A 20 15.28 12.24 1.50
CA LYS A 20 15.02 13.00 2.74
C LYS A 20 13.57 13.47 2.82
N ALA A 21 13.04 14.04 1.73
CA ALA A 21 11.65 14.49 1.68
C ALA A 21 10.67 13.32 1.92
N PHE A 22 10.88 12.19 1.25
CA PHE A 22 10.09 10.97 1.43
C PHE A 22 10.13 10.46 2.88
N ASN A 23 11.32 10.40 3.48
CA ASN A 23 11.47 9.96 4.87
C ASN A 23 10.72 10.88 5.83
N ILE A 24 10.85 12.20 5.67
CA ILE A 24 10.15 13.19 6.51
C ILE A 24 8.64 12.99 6.40
N GLU A 25 8.11 12.85 5.19
CA GLU A 25 6.69 12.61 4.97
C GLU A 25 6.22 11.31 5.67
N ALA A 26 6.92 10.20 5.40
CA ALA A 26 6.55 8.88 5.92
C ALA A 26 6.53 8.84 7.46
N PHE A 27 7.56 9.38 8.12
CA PHE A 27 7.62 9.42 9.59
C PHE A 27 6.67 10.46 10.18
N THR A 28 6.40 11.57 9.49
CA THR A 28 5.39 12.54 9.94
C THR A 28 3.99 11.91 9.95
N LEU A 29 3.62 11.23 8.86
CA LEU A 29 2.35 10.52 8.76
C LEU A 29 2.24 9.39 9.78
N LEU A 30 3.32 8.65 10.02
CA LEU A 30 3.38 7.65 11.08
C LEU A 30 3.14 8.27 12.47
N GLY A 31 3.79 9.39 12.78
CA GLY A 31 3.60 10.11 14.03
C GLY A 31 2.15 10.56 14.24
N ILE A 32 1.52 11.10 13.19
CA ILE A 32 0.10 11.48 13.21
C ILE A 32 -0.79 10.25 13.44
N ALA A 33 -0.55 9.15 12.71
CA ALA A 33 -1.34 7.92 12.83
C ALA A 33 -1.25 7.31 14.24
N LEU A 34 -0.05 7.29 14.83
CA LEU A 34 0.18 6.84 16.21
C LEU A 34 -0.55 7.73 17.21
N LEU A 35 -0.45 9.06 17.06
CA LEU A 35 -1.12 10.01 17.94
C LEU A 35 -2.65 9.85 17.88
N VAL A 36 -3.22 9.82 16.67
CA VAL A 36 -4.67 9.66 16.48
C VAL A 36 -5.15 8.32 17.02
N THR A 37 -4.41 7.24 16.78
CA THR A 37 -4.76 5.90 17.30
C THR A 37 -4.69 5.85 18.82
N ALA A 38 -3.66 6.46 19.43
CA ALA A 38 -3.51 6.54 20.87
C ALA A 38 -4.65 7.35 21.50
N LEU A 39 -4.96 8.54 20.97
CA LEU A 39 -6.07 9.37 21.42
C LEU A 39 -7.41 8.63 21.30
N ARG A 40 -7.68 8.02 20.14
CA ARG A 40 -8.88 7.20 19.92
C ARG A 40 -8.98 6.09 20.97
N SER A 41 -7.90 5.34 21.17
CA SER A 41 -7.88 4.20 22.11
C SER A 41 -8.08 4.66 23.56
N CYS A 42 -7.44 5.75 23.97
CA CYS A 42 -7.62 6.36 25.29
C CYS A 42 -9.06 6.82 25.52
N VAL A 43 -9.65 7.55 24.56
CA VAL A 43 -11.05 7.99 24.64
C VAL A 43 -11.97 6.77 24.73
N ARG A 44 -11.75 5.75 23.89
CA ARG A 44 -12.55 4.54 23.87
C ARG A 44 -12.50 3.81 25.21
N ILE A 45 -11.31 3.56 25.73
CA ILE A 45 -11.08 2.91 27.02
C ILE A 45 -11.76 3.69 28.15
N ARG A 46 -11.65 5.01 28.17
CA ARG A 46 -12.33 5.86 29.18
C ARG A 46 -13.85 5.82 29.07
N THR A 47 -14.40 5.68 27.86
CA THR A 47 -15.86 5.75 27.64
C THR A 47 -16.56 4.41 27.86
N VAL A 48 -15.98 3.30 27.40
CA VAL A 48 -16.60 1.96 27.48
C VAL A 48 -15.95 1.02 28.49
N GLY A 49 -14.75 1.34 28.97
CA GLY A 49 -13.93 0.48 29.83
C GLY A 49 -13.15 -0.59 29.05
N CYS A 50 -12.01 -1.03 29.59
CA CYS A 50 -11.12 -2.00 28.93
C CYS A 50 -11.78 -3.36 28.62
N ARG A 51 -12.81 -3.75 29.39
CA ARG A 51 -13.49 -5.05 29.26
C ARG A 51 -14.54 -5.08 28.14
N ASN A 52 -14.97 -3.91 27.66
CA ASN A 52 -16.03 -3.78 26.63
C ASN A 52 -15.47 -3.27 25.30
N LEU A 53 -14.19 -3.49 25.02
CA LEU A 53 -13.59 -3.20 23.71
C LEU A 53 -14.15 -4.16 22.65
N TRP A 54 -14.33 -3.65 21.44
CA TRP A 54 -14.87 -4.41 20.32
C TRP A 54 -13.77 -4.81 19.35
N ALA A 55 -14.04 -5.76 18.46
CA ALA A 55 -13.05 -6.25 17.50
C ALA A 55 -12.44 -5.13 16.63
N ASP A 56 -13.16 -4.05 16.33
CA ASP A 56 -12.61 -2.90 15.60
C ASP A 56 -11.48 -2.19 16.37
N ASP A 57 -11.57 -2.13 17.69
CA ASP A 57 -10.55 -1.50 18.54
C ASP A 57 -9.22 -2.26 18.47
N TYR A 58 -9.26 -3.60 18.44
CA TYR A 58 -8.08 -4.46 18.29
C TYR A 58 -7.51 -4.42 16.87
N LEU A 59 -8.37 -4.44 15.85
CA LEU A 59 -7.95 -4.40 14.45
C LEU A 59 -7.24 -3.09 14.10
N VAL A 60 -7.67 -1.95 14.67
CA VAL A 60 -6.98 -0.68 14.46
C VAL A 60 -5.58 -0.68 15.11
N ILE A 61 -5.41 -1.25 16.30
CA ILE A 61 -4.08 -1.37 16.92
C ILE A 61 -3.17 -2.28 16.09
N LEU A 62 -3.70 -3.41 15.61
CA LEU A 62 -2.98 -4.31 14.71
C LEU A 62 -2.57 -3.60 13.41
N ALA A 63 -3.49 -2.85 12.79
CA ALA A 63 -3.21 -2.04 11.60
C ALA A 63 -2.08 -1.03 11.87
N THR A 64 -2.13 -0.32 12.99
CA THR A 64 -1.08 0.63 13.36
C THR A 64 0.28 -0.06 13.55
N GLY A 65 0.31 -1.26 14.15
CA GLY A 65 1.54 -2.05 14.24
C GLY A 65 2.11 -2.45 12.88
N ILE A 66 1.25 -2.86 11.94
CA ILE A 66 1.67 -3.17 10.56
C ILE A 66 2.14 -1.91 9.84
N TYR A 67 1.48 -0.77 10.06
CA TYR A 67 1.88 0.50 9.46
C TYR A 67 3.28 0.95 9.93
N VAL A 68 3.61 0.75 11.21
CA VAL A 68 4.99 0.96 11.71
C VAL A 68 6.00 0.09 10.95
N ILE A 69 5.68 -1.20 10.75
CA ILE A 69 6.54 -2.13 10.00
C ILE A 69 6.67 -1.66 8.54
N GLU A 70 5.57 -1.30 7.90
CA GLU A 70 5.53 -0.82 6.51
C GLU A 70 6.39 0.45 6.35
N THR A 71 6.26 1.44 7.23
CA THR A 71 7.11 2.64 7.22
C THR A 71 8.58 2.30 7.38
N GLY A 72 8.93 1.35 8.25
CA GLY A 72 10.31 0.88 8.41
C GLY A 72 10.86 0.19 7.15
N LEU A 73 10.04 -0.63 6.49
CA LEU A 73 10.39 -1.27 5.22
C LEU A 73 10.56 -0.22 4.10
N ALA A 74 9.65 0.74 4.00
CA ALA A 74 9.72 1.83 3.03
C ALA A 74 10.98 2.68 3.22
N TYR A 75 11.32 3.03 4.47
CA TYR A 75 12.59 3.66 4.82
C TYR A 75 13.79 2.81 4.38
N SER A 76 13.71 1.50 4.60
CA SER A 76 14.80 0.56 4.26
C SER A 76 15.06 0.46 2.75
N VAL A 77 14.04 0.61 1.90
CA VAL A 77 14.22 0.67 0.43
C VAL A 77 15.17 1.81 0.06
N GLY A 78 14.92 3.01 0.58
CA GLY A 78 15.70 4.20 0.23
C GLY A 78 17.07 4.25 0.91
N ASN A 79 17.14 3.91 2.20
CA ASN A 79 18.33 4.18 3.03
C ASN A 79 19.25 2.96 3.18
N ILE A 80 18.72 1.74 3.05
CA ILE A 80 19.50 0.50 3.14
C ILE A 80 19.78 -0.04 1.73
N ALA A 81 18.74 -0.18 0.90
CA ALA A 81 18.89 -0.70 -0.46
C ALA A 81 19.24 0.37 -1.51
N GLN A 82 19.37 1.65 -1.11
CA GLN A 82 19.69 2.78 -2.00
C GLN A 82 18.71 2.95 -3.18
N GLY A 83 17.46 2.50 -3.00
CA GLY A 83 16.44 2.48 -4.05
C GLY A 83 16.66 1.41 -5.12
N LEU A 84 17.66 0.54 -4.96
CA LEU A 84 18.01 -0.51 -5.92
C LEU A 84 17.17 -1.78 -5.70
N ALA A 85 16.67 -2.36 -6.79
CA ALA A 85 16.03 -3.67 -6.82
C ALA A 85 16.37 -4.39 -8.14
N ASN A 86 15.71 -5.50 -8.44
CA ASN A 86 15.93 -6.30 -9.65
C ASN A 86 15.29 -5.73 -10.94
N ASN A 87 14.65 -4.57 -10.85
CA ASN A 87 14.06 -3.83 -11.96
C ASN A 87 15.00 -2.72 -12.48
N SER A 88 14.56 -2.03 -13.52
CA SER A 88 15.25 -0.83 -14.06
C SER A 88 16.72 -1.08 -14.43
N MET A 89 17.01 -2.23 -15.04
CA MET A 89 18.34 -2.60 -15.52
C MET A 89 18.27 -3.07 -16.97
N THR A 90 19.30 -2.77 -17.76
CA THR A 90 19.52 -3.40 -19.05
C THR A 90 20.16 -4.78 -18.89
N ASP A 91 20.02 -5.63 -19.91
CA ASP A 91 20.64 -6.96 -19.89
C ASP A 91 22.18 -6.89 -19.83
N GLU A 92 22.78 -5.85 -20.43
CA GLU A 92 24.22 -5.58 -20.35
C GLU A 92 24.65 -5.24 -18.92
N GLN A 93 23.91 -4.36 -18.23
CA GLN A 93 24.19 -4.00 -16.83
C GLN A 93 24.09 -5.23 -15.93
N ARG A 94 23.05 -6.06 -16.10
CA ARG A 94 22.90 -7.31 -15.34
C ARG A 94 24.04 -8.30 -15.59
N ALA A 95 24.46 -8.45 -16.85
CA ALA A 95 25.55 -9.34 -17.21
C ALA A 95 26.92 -8.87 -16.68
N SER A 96 27.10 -7.56 -16.51
CA SER A 96 28.33 -6.97 -15.97
C SER A 96 28.47 -7.10 -14.44
N LEU A 97 27.36 -7.27 -13.73
CA LEU A 97 27.32 -7.34 -12.26
C LEU A 97 27.70 -8.74 -11.77
N GLN A 98 28.73 -8.80 -10.91
CA GLN A 98 29.16 -10.04 -10.29
C GLN A 98 28.47 -10.25 -8.94
N PRO A 99 28.21 -11.50 -8.52
CA PRO A 99 27.58 -11.78 -7.22
C PRO A 99 28.33 -11.24 -5.99
N GLN A 100 29.64 -10.98 -6.13
CA GLN A 100 30.49 -10.42 -5.09
C GLN A 100 30.36 -8.89 -4.97
N ASP A 101 29.75 -8.23 -5.95
CA ASP A 101 29.63 -6.79 -5.97
C ASP A 101 28.65 -6.31 -4.89
N HIS A 102 28.96 -5.17 -4.27
CA HIS A 102 28.11 -4.58 -3.26
C HIS A 102 26.72 -4.24 -3.82
N GLU A 103 26.66 -3.70 -5.04
CA GLU A 103 25.42 -3.37 -5.73
C GLU A 103 24.52 -4.60 -5.93
N TYR A 104 25.11 -5.75 -6.28
CA TYR A 104 24.36 -7.00 -6.46
C TYR A 104 23.61 -7.38 -5.18
N GLN A 105 24.27 -7.25 -4.03
CA GLN A 105 23.65 -7.53 -2.72
C GLN A 105 22.58 -6.50 -2.36
N LEU A 106 22.81 -5.22 -2.63
CA LEU A 106 21.81 -4.16 -2.41
C LEU A 106 20.53 -4.43 -3.21
N ARG A 107 20.64 -4.84 -4.47
CA ARG A 107 19.50 -5.19 -5.33
C ARG A 107 18.71 -6.39 -4.83
N ILE A 108 19.40 -7.42 -4.32
CA ILE A 108 18.74 -8.58 -3.68
C ILE A 108 17.95 -8.12 -2.46
N ILE A 109 18.58 -7.31 -1.59
CA ILE A 109 17.96 -6.81 -0.36
C ILE A 109 16.74 -5.93 -0.70
N GLY A 110 16.88 -4.99 -1.64
CA GLY A 110 15.79 -4.12 -2.05
C GLY A 110 14.61 -4.88 -2.65
N SER A 111 14.87 -5.91 -3.48
CA SER A 111 13.83 -6.77 -4.04
C SER A 111 13.06 -7.53 -2.95
N LYS A 112 13.77 -8.05 -1.93
CA LYS A 112 13.15 -8.72 -0.77
C LYS A 112 12.32 -7.75 0.07
N ILE A 113 12.84 -6.55 0.33
CA ILE A 113 12.11 -5.50 1.06
C ILE A 113 10.83 -5.12 0.30
N GLN A 114 10.88 -5.04 -1.02
CA GLN A 114 9.73 -4.67 -1.83
C GLN A 114 8.61 -5.72 -1.82
N ILE A 115 8.96 -7.01 -1.81
CA ILE A 115 7.99 -8.08 -1.58
C ILE A 115 7.38 -8.00 -0.19
N ALA A 116 8.20 -7.75 0.84
CA ALA A 116 7.71 -7.53 2.19
C ALA A 116 6.76 -6.32 2.24
N LEU A 117 7.10 -5.24 1.53
CA LEU A 117 6.29 -4.02 1.45
C LEU A 117 4.93 -4.29 0.80
N TRP A 118 4.87 -5.07 -0.28
CA TRP A 118 3.61 -5.50 -0.88
C TRP A 118 2.76 -6.30 0.10
N ALA A 119 3.35 -7.24 0.83
CA ALA A 119 2.65 -8.06 1.82
C ALA A 119 2.11 -7.23 3.00
N THR A 120 2.90 -6.28 3.52
CA THR A 120 2.48 -5.43 4.64
C THR A 120 1.45 -4.40 4.21
N TYR A 121 1.61 -3.80 3.02
CA TYR A 121 0.68 -2.83 2.45
C TYR A 121 -0.71 -3.44 2.22
N SER A 122 -0.77 -4.61 1.56
CA SER A 122 -2.04 -5.32 1.36
C SER A 122 -2.66 -5.73 2.70
N SER A 123 -1.85 -6.23 3.65
CA SER A 123 -2.37 -6.60 4.98
C SER A 123 -2.95 -5.41 5.73
N LEU A 124 -2.26 -4.26 5.71
CA LEU A 124 -2.72 -3.04 6.34
C LEU A 124 -4.08 -2.61 5.80
N LEU A 125 -4.21 -2.50 4.48
CA LEU A 125 -5.45 -2.07 3.84
C LEU A 125 -6.62 -3.01 4.15
N TRP A 126 -6.41 -4.33 4.10
CA TRP A 126 -7.48 -5.29 4.37
C TRP A 126 -7.89 -5.34 5.85
N ILE A 127 -6.96 -5.12 6.78
CA ILE A 127 -7.28 -5.02 8.21
C ILE A 127 -8.06 -3.73 8.49
N LEU A 128 -7.71 -2.60 7.87
CA LEU A 128 -8.49 -1.37 7.98
C LEU A 128 -9.91 -1.53 7.42
N LYS A 129 -10.06 -2.21 6.28
CA LYS A 129 -11.38 -2.59 5.71
C LYS A 129 -12.16 -3.49 6.66
N ALA A 130 -11.51 -4.48 7.29
CA ALA A 130 -12.14 -5.34 8.28
C ALA A 130 -12.57 -4.57 9.55
N ALA A 131 -11.77 -3.61 10.01
CA ALA A 131 -12.12 -2.74 11.13
C ALA A 131 -13.35 -1.88 10.79
N MET A 132 -13.39 -1.30 9.59
CA MET A 132 -14.54 -0.55 9.07
C MET A 132 -15.79 -1.43 8.93
N CYS A 133 -15.65 -2.65 8.41
CA CYS A 133 -16.75 -3.61 8.30
C CYS A 133 -17.30 -4.01 9.68
N THR A 134 -16.42 -4.20 10.66
CA THR A 134 -16.80 -4.47 12.07
C THR A 134 -17.51 -3.29 12.70
N PHE A 135 -17.06 -2.07 12.43
CA PHE A 135 -17.74 -0.85 12.85
C PHE A 135 -19.16 -0.77 12.27
N TYR A 136 -19.34 -1.08 10.98
CA TYR A 136 -20.65 -1.16 10.35
C TYR A 136 -21.52 -2.26 10.94
N TYR A 137 -20.95 -3.43 11.25
CA TYR A 137 -21.67 -4.50 11.93
C TYR A 137 -22.26 -4.00 13.26
N ARG A 138 -21.46 -3.28 14.04
CA ARG A 138 -21.88 -2.71 15.33
C ARG A 138 -22.94 -1.62 15.17
N LEU A 139 -22.78 -0.73 14.18
CA LEU A 139 -23.72 0.37 13.92
C LEU A 139 -25.08 -0.14 13.43
N THR A 140 -25.08 -1.23 12.65
CA THR A 140 -26.28 -1.79 12.02
C THR A 140 -26.94 -2.92 12.80
N LYS A 141 -26.44 -3.24 14.00
CA LYS A 141 -26.90 -4.38 14.80
C LYS A 141 -28.41 -4.37 15.07
N ASP A 142 -29.00 -3.19 15.22
CA ASP A 142 -30.42 -3.00 15.57
C ASP A 142 -31.33 -2.81 14.33
N LEU A 143 -30.75 -2.80 13.11
CA LEU A 143 -31.46 -2.59 11.86
C LEU A 143 -31.67 -3.91 11.11
N GLN A 144 -32.92 -4.35 11.01
CA GLN A 144 -33.26 -5.59 10.31
C GLN A 144 -32.88 -5.52 8.82
N GLY A 145 -32.26 -6.60 8.30
CA GLY A 145 -31.86 -6.74 6.89
C GLY A 145 -30.48 -6.17 6.51
N HIS A 146 -29.84 -5.36 7.35
CA HIS A 146 -28.50 -4.82 7.06
C HIS A 146 -27.36 -5.78 7.43
N ARG A 147 -27.60 -6.70 8.37
CA ARG A 147 -26.62 -7.68 8.85
C ARG A 147 -26.07 -8.57 7.73
N ILE A 148 -26.90 -8.98 6.78
CA ILE A 148 -26.47 -9.86 5.69
C ILE A 148 -25.48 -9.17 4.74
N ARG A 149 -25.65 -7.87 4.50
CA ARG A 149 -24.74 -7.06 3.67
C ARG A 149 -23.37 -6.96 4.32
N VAL A 150 -23.32 -6.78 5.63
CA VAL A 150 -22.06 -6.73 6.36
C VAL A 150 -21.36 -8.09 6.38
N ILE A 151 -22.10 -9.19 6.54
CA ILE A 151 -21.54 -10.55 6.46
C ILE A 151 -20.95 -10.85 5.08
N ILE A 152 -21.66 -10.47 4.00
CA ILE A 152 -21.13 -10.55 2.63
C ILE A 152 -19.85 -9.70 2.50
N GLY A 153 -19.83 -8.52 3.11
CA GLY A 153 -18.64 -7.66 3.19
C GLY A 153 -17.43 -8.35 3.80
N PHE A 154 -17.59 -9.05 4.93
CA PHE A 154 -16.51 -9.86 5.50
C PHE A 154 -16.04 -10.96 4.54
N GLY A 155 -16.98 -11.67 3.89
CA GLY A 155 -16.64 -12.68 2.88
C GLY A 155 -15.83 -12.11 1.72
N LEU A 156 -16.21 -10.93 1.21
CA LEU A 156 -15.48 -10.24 0.14
C LEU A 156 -14.08 -9.79 0.60
N ILE A 157 -13.95 -9.24 1.80
CA ILE A 157 -12.64 -8.82 2.35
C ILE A 157 -11.72 -10.04 2.51
N ILE A 158 -12.20 -11.12 3.13
CA ILE A 158 -11.38 -12.32 3.37
C ILE A 158 -10.98 -12.99 2.06
N SER A 159 -11.93 -13.19 1.14
CA SER A 159 -11.65 -13.83 -0.15
C SER A 159 -10.68 -13.02 -0.99
N SER A 160 -10.89 -11.70 -1.11
CA SER A 160 -9.98 -10.82 -1.84
C SER A 160 -8.59 -10.74 -1.20
N PHE A 161 -8.49 -10.76 0.12
CA PHE A 161 -7.20 -10.82 0.82
C PHE A 161 -6.42 -12.07 0.43
N VAL A 162 -7.09 -13.23 0.50
CA VAL A 162 -6.48 -14.51 0.12
C VAL A 162 -6.02 -14.47 -1.33
N VAL A 163 -6.81 -13.94 -2.25
CA VAL A 163 -6.41 -13.83 -3.66
C VAL A 163 -5.18 -12.93 -3.83
N VAL A 164 -5.13 -11.78 -3.18
CA VAL A 164 -3.98 -10.85 -3.26
C VAL A 164 -2.72 -11.47 -2.66
N GLN A 165 -2.82 -12.15 -1.51
CA GLN A 165 -1.67 -12.83 -0.90
C GLN A 165 -1.20 -14.03 -1.73
N MET A 166 -2.13 -14.82 -2.27
CA MET A 166 -1.77 -15.92 -3.17
C MET A 166 -1.15 -15.40 -4.46
N ASN A 167 -1.63 -14.28 -5.00
CA ASN A 167 -1.01 -13.64 -6.16
C ASN A 167 0.45 -13.24 -5.85
N LEU A 168 0.72 -12.67 -4.67
CA LEU A 168 2.08 -12.35 -4.24
C LEU A 168 3.00 -13.59 -4.18
N LEU A 169 2.48 -14.71 -3.67
CA LEU A 169 3.26 -15.94 -3.49
C LEU A 169 3.41 -16.77 -4.77
N LEU A 170 2.47 -16.65 -5.72
CA LEU A 170 2.35 -17.56 -6.86
C LEU A 170 2.65 -16.91 -8.21
N SER A 171 2.64 -15.58 -8.34
CA SER A 171 2.79 -14.90 -9.64
C SER A 171 4.19 -15.04 -10.26
N CYS A 172 5.21 -15.30 -9.45
CA CYS A 172 6.57 -15.53 -9.91
C CYS A 172 7.03 -16.91 -9.41
N ARG A 173 7.43 -17.78 -10.33
CA ARG A 173 7.86 -19.15 -10.03
C ARG A 173 9.14 -19.49 -10.79
N PRO A 174 10.16 -20.07 -10.12
CA PRO A 174 10.24 -20.35 -8.68
C PRO A 174 10.34 -19.05 -7.83
N PHE A 175 10.06 -19.14 -6.53
CA PHE A 175 9.83 -17.95 -5.68
C PHE A 175 11.09 -17.08 -5.50
N ASP A 176 12.25 -17.68 -5.61
CA ASP A 176 13.56 -17.03 -5.59
C ASP A 176 13.82 -16.09 -6.77
N HIS A 177 13.08 -16.22 -7.86
CA HIS A 177 13.15 -15.28 -8.99
C HIS A 177 12.73 -13.85 -8.62
N TRP A 178 11.98 -13.66 -7.51
CA TRP A 178 11.63 -12.32 -7.03
C TRP A 178 12.84 -11.43 -6.71
N TRP A 179 14.00 -12.03 -6.40
CA TRP A 179 15.25 -11.32 -6.12
C TRP A 179 16.40 -11.82 -7.00
N GLN A 180 16.10 -12.46 -8.12
CA GLN A 180 17.10 -12.83 -9.12
C GLN A 180 17.53 -11.59 -9.91
N ILE A 181 18.84 -11.42 -10.07
CA ILE A 181 19.43 -10.30 -10.81
C ILE A 181 19.85 -10.74 -12.22
N PHE A 182 20.50 -11.90 -12.33
CA PHE A 182 20.94 -12.48 -13.60
C PHE A 182 20.68 -14.00 -13.64
N PRO A 183 20.15 -14.56 -14.75
CA PRO A 183 19.58 -13.86 -15.92
C PRO A 183 18.30 -13.07 -15.56
N ASP A 184 17.76 -12.25 -16.46
CA ASP A 184 16.52 -11.49 -16.18
C ASP A 184 15.35 -12.45 -15.84
N PRO A 185 14.72 -12.32 -14.65
CA PRO A 185 13.55 -13.13 -14.32
C PRO A 185 12.27 -12.68 -15.05
N GLY A 186 12.31 -11.54 -15.75
CA GLY A 186 11.21 -10.99 -16.53
C GLY A 186 10.27 -10.08 -15.72
N ALA A 187 9.45 -9.30 -16.43
CA ALA A 187 8.64 -8.23 -15.85
C ALA A 187 7.64 -8.67 -14.76
N PHE A 188 7.16 -9.92 -14.81
CA PHE A 188 6.25 -10.45 -13.79
C PHE A 188 6.92 -10.70 -12.43
N CYS A 189 8.24 -10.86 -12.43
CA CYS A 189 9.07 -11.15 -11.25
C CYS A 189 9.80 -9.92 -10.71
N HIS A 190 9.55 -8.74 -11.28
CA HIS A 190 10.07 -7.47 -10.77
C HIS A 190 9.08 -6.91 -9.75
N ALA A 191 9.36 -7.05 -8.46
CA ALA A 191 8.42 -6.69 -7.38
C ALA A 191 7.91 -5.24 -7.48
N ALA A 192 8.74 -4.30 -7.94
CA ALA A 192 8.39 -2.88 -8.08
C ALA A 192 7.28 -2.61 -9.08
N ILE A 193 7.29 -3.34 -10.20
CA ILE A 193 6.53 -3.02 -11.41
C ILE A 193 5.74 -4.21 -11.95
N SER A 194 5.64 -5.30 -11.18
CA SER A 194 4.96 -6.53 -11.59
C SER A 194 3.49 -6.22 -11.93
N PRO A 195 3.07 -6.39 -13.20
CA PRO A 195 1.70 -6.13 -13.60
C PRO A 195 0.70 -7.00 -12.84
N ALA A 196 1.09 -8.24 -12.51
CA ALA A 196 0.24 -9.16 -11.76
C ALA A 196 -0.10 -8.61 -10.36
N LEU A 197 0.90 -8.13 -9.61
CA LEU A 197 0.69 -7.56 -8.27
C LEU A 197 -0.14 -6.28 -8.35
N ILE A 198 0.24 -5.37 -9.25
CA ILE A 198 -0.37 -4.04 -9.37
C ILE A 198 -1.85 -4.15 -9.73
N TRP A 199 -2.18 -4.88 -10.81
CA TRP A 199 -3.57 -4.96 -11.29
C TRP A 199 -4.45 -5.79 -10.37
N THR A 200 -3.95 -6.90 -9.82
CA THR A 200 -4.72 -7.73 -8.88
C THR A 200 -5.03 -6.97 -7.61
N CYS A 201 -4.02 -6.35 -6.99
CA CYS A 201 -4.21 -5.57 -5.77
C CYS A 201 -5.14 -4.38 -6.01
N LEU A 202 -4.97 -3.63 -7.11
CA LEU A 202 -5.83 -2.51 -7.45
C LEU A 202 -7.29 -2.95 -7.63
N ALA A 203 -7.54 -3.97 -8.45
CA ALA A 203 -8.90 -4.40 -8.78
C ALA A 203 -9.68 -4.83 -7.52
N PHE A 204 -9.06 -5.66 -6.68
CA PHE A 204 -9.70 -6.11 -5.44
C PHE A 204 -9.80 -4.99 -4.38
N ASN A 205 -8.82 -4.09 -4.31
CA ASN A 205 -8.89 -2.94 -3.42
C ASN A 205 -10.08 -2.05 -3.80
N LEU A 206 -10.20 -1.68 -5.07
CA LEU A 206 -11.32 -0.86 -5.58
C LEU A 206 -12.67 -1.56 -5.37
N ALA A 207 -12.78 -2.83 -5.76
CA ALA A 207 -14.03 -3.59 -5.64
C ALA A 207 -14.52 -3.66 -4.19
N THR A 208 -13.60 -3.89 -3.24
CA THR A 208 -13.94 -3.92 -1.81
C THR A 208 -14.28 -2.54 -1.25
N ASP A 209 -13.60 -1.47 -1.69
CA ASP A 209 -13.94 -0.10 -1.28
C ASP A 209 -15.33 0.33 -1.77
N PHE A 210 -15.64 0.07 -3.05
CA PHE A 210 -16.98 0.32 -3.59
C PHE A 210 -18.05 -0.42 -2.80
N TYR A 211 -17.82 -1.71 -2.50
CA TYR A 211 -18.78 -2.49 -1.72
C TYR A 211 -18.99 -1.91 -0.31
N LEU A 212 -17.90 -1.55 0.39
CA LEU A 212 -17.99 -0.95 1.72
C LEU A 212 -18.75 0.38 1.70
N ILE A 213 -18.58 1.19 0.66
CA ILE A 213 -19.34 2.43 0.45
C ILE A 213 -20.84 2.15 0.29
N MET A 214 -21.20 1.06 -0.41
CA MET A 214 -22.60 0.68 -0.63
C MET A 214 -23.31 0.16 0.63
N ILE A 215 -22.59 -0.25 1.68
CA ILE A 215 -23.21 -0.86 2.87
C ILE A 215 -24.17 0.11 3.59
N PRO A 216 -23.77 1.33 4.01
CA PRO A 216 -24.67 2.22 4.74
C PRO A 216 -25.32 3.31 3.88
N MET A 217 -25.08 3.35 2.56
CA MET A 217 -25.80 4.25 1.62
C MET A 217 -27.34 4.14 1.74
N PRO A 218 -27.95 2.93 1.74
CA PRO A 218 -29.40 2.80 1.90
C PRO A 218 -29.91 3.24 3.28
N MET A 219 -29.06 3.16 4.32
CA MET A 219 -29.41 3.68 5.64
C MET A 219 -29.41 5.20 5.66
N LEU A 220 -28.44 5.83 5.00
CA LEU A 220 -28.32 7.28 4.96
C LEU A 220 -29.54 7.94 4.31
N TRP A 221 -30.22 7.23 3.40
CA TRP A 221 -31.41 7.70 2.70
C TRP A 221 -32.71 7.46 3.47
N LYS A 222 -32.76 6.46 4.37
CA LYS A 222 -33.99 6.05 5.07
C LYS A 222 -34.01 6.36 6.57
N ALA A 223 -32.85 6.50 7.21
CA ALA A 223 -32.76 6.60 8.66
C ALA A 223 -32.56 8.05 9.14
N ALA A 224 -33.43 8.48 10.06
CA ALA A 224 -33.26 9.70 10.85
C ALA A 224 -32.15 9.50 11.91
N MET A 225 -30.90 9.34 11.47
CA MET A 225 -29.75 9.24 12.37
C MET A 225 -29.41 10.60 12.99
N PRO A 226 -28.94 10.63 14.25
CA PRO A 226 -28.45 11.86 14.87
C PRO A 226 -27.26 12.42 14.07
N TRP A 227 -27.29 13.73 13.81
CA TRP A 227 -26.30 14.46 13.01
C TRP A 227 -24.82 14.09 13.25
N PRO A 228 -24.30 13.94 14.49
CA PRO A 228 -22.89 13.59 14.68
C PRO A 228 -22.49 12.23 14.09
N GLN A 229 -23.37 11.23 14.12
CA GLN A 229 -23.10 9.93 13.50
C GLN A 229 -23.15 10.02 11.97
N LYS A 230 -24.06 10.83 11.44
CA LYS A 230 -24.19 11.10 10.00
C LYS A 230 -22.95 11.80 9.44
N VAL A 231 -22.43 12.81 10.15
CA VAL A 231 -21.20 13.52 9.76
C VAL A 231 -19.99 12.59 9.78
N GLY A 232 -19.82 11.78 10.83
CA GLY A 232 -18.73 10.82 10.90
C GLY A 232 -18.75 9.81 9.75
N LEU A 233 -19.95 9.35 9.36
CA LEU A 233 -20.10 8.44 8.24
C LEU A 233 -19.80 9.08 6.88
N ILE A 234 -20.25 10.32 6.65
CA ILE A 234 -19.95 11.08 5.43
C ILE A 234 -18.44 11.33 5.32
N ALA A 235 -17.79 11.77 6.39
CA ALA A 235 -16.34 12.02 6.40
C ALA A 235 -15.55 10.74 6.07
N LEU A 236 -15.97 9.61 6.64
CA LEU A 236 -15.34 8.32 6.41
C LEU A 236 -15.48 7.85 4.96
N PHE A 237 -16.63 8.07 4.33
CA PHE A 237 -16.81 7.79 2.90
C PHE A 237 -15.99 8.69 2.00
N SER A 238 -15.96 9.99 2.26
CA SER A 238 -15.15 10.93 1.48
C SER A 238 -13.67 10.57 1.54
N CYS A 239 -13.19 10.17 2.72
CA CYS A 239 -11.83 9.68 2.90
C CYS A 239 -11.56 8.41 2.09
N GLY A 240 -12.47 7.42 2.13
CA GLY A 240 -12.35 6.19 1.33
C GLY A 240 -12.32 6.45 -0.17
N LEU A 241 -13.17 7.35 -0.67
CA LEU A 241 -13.18 7.75 -2.08
C LEU A 241 -11.88 8.46 -2.49
N PHE A 242 -11.37 9.35 -1.63
CA PHE A 242 -10.10 10.03 -1.86
C PHE A 242 -8.92 9.05 -1.95
N VAL A 243 -8.83 8.10 -1.01
CA VAL A 243 -7.79 7.05 -1.03
C VAL A 243 -7.91 6.18 -2.29
N THR A 244 -9.13 5.85 -2.70
CA THR A 244 -9.42 5.11 -3.95
C THR A 244 -8.90 5.87 -5.17
N MET A 245 -9.14 7.18 -5.26
CA MET A 245 -8.61 8.02 -6.34
C MET A 245 -7.08 8.09 -6.34
N ALA A 246 -6.47 8.23 -5.16
CA ALA A 246 -5.01 8.23 -5.03
C ALA A 246 -4.39 6.89 -5.48
N ALA A 247 -5.04 5.76 -5.18
CA ALA A 247 -4.61 4.44 -5.66
C ALA A 247 -4.66 4.32 -7.19
N ILE A 248 -5.71 4.86 -7.83
CA ILE A 248 -5.82 4.90 -9.29
C ILE A 248 -4.70 5.76 -9.89
N LEU A 249 -4.47 6.95 -9.34
CA LEU A 249 -3.38 7.84 -9.78
C LEU A 249 -2.01 7.16 -9.67
N ARG A 250 -1.74 6.46 -8.57
CA ARG A 250 -0.51 5.67 -8.40
C ARG A 250 -0.33 4.66 -9.53
N VAL A 251 -1.37 3.91 -9.87
CA VAL A 251 -1.27 2.92 -10.95
C VAL A 251 -1.06 3.58 -12.31
N VAL A 252 -1.77 4.66 -12.60
CA VAL A 252 -1.57 5.44 -13.84
C VAL A 252 -0.11 5.89 -13.95
N LEU A 253 0.47 6.43 -12.87
CA LEU A 253 1.86 6.88 -12.84
C LEU A 253 2.86 5.72 -13.01
N LEU A 254 2.63 4.58 -12.35
CA LEU A 254 3.50 3.41 -12.49
C LEU A 254 3.46 2.85 -13.92
N VAL A 255 2.27 2.76 -14.51
CA VAL A 255 2.09 2.26 -15.89
C VAL A 255 2.69 3.25 -16.89
N SER A 256 2.50 4.56 -16.72
CA SER A 256 3.05 5.56 -17.63
C SER A 256 4.58 5.58 -17.66
N VAL A 257 5.22 5.29 -16.51
CA VAL A 257 6.69 5.15 -16.42
C VAL A 257 7.16 3.83 -17.03
N SER A 258 6.33 2.78 -16.99
CA SER A 258 6.69 1.44 -17.50
C SER A 258 6.53 1.29 -19.01
N ILE A 259 5.77 2.16 -19.69
CA ILE A 259 5.64 2.16 -21.15
C ILE A 259 6.87 2.87 -21.74
N PRO A 260 7.67 2.19 -22.58
CA PRO A 260 8.70 2.87 -23.36
C PRO A 260 8.00 3.95 -24.19
N GLN A 261 8.35 5.21 -23.98
CA GLN A 261 7.89 6.27 -24.88
C GLN A 261 8.33 5.87 -26.29
N PRO A 262 7.41 5.74 -27.28
CA PRO A 262 7.85 5.71 -28.66
C PRO A 262 8.65 6.99 -28.86
N ILE A 263 9.91 6.83 -29.25
CA ILE A 263 10.82 7.91 -29.60
C ILE A 263 10.05 8.82 -30.54
N SER A 264 9.61 9.97 -30.07
CA SER A 264 9.02 10.99 -30.95
C SER A 264 10.21 11.70 -31.58
N PRO A 265 10.47 11.57 -32.88
CA PRO A 265 11.58 12.23 -33.53
C PRO A 265 11.19 13.68 -33.78
N THR A 266 11.07 14.52 -32.74
CA THR A 266 10.88 15.97 -32.95
C THR A 266 11.20 16.79 -31.70
N THR A 267 12.48 16.95 -31.38
CA THR A 267 13.00 18.23 -30.85
C THR A 267 14.49 18.36 -31.16
N CYS A 268 14.81 18.75 -32.40
CA CYS A 268 16.01 19.53 -32.67
C CYS A 268 15.58 20.99 -32.74
N ILE A 269 15.81 21.77 -31.69
CA ILE A 269 16.15 23.20 -31.73
C ILE A 269 17.04 23.48 -30.51
#